data_AF-A0AAU3YHV6-F1
#
_entry.id   AF-A0AAU3YHV6-F1
#
_cell.length_a   1.000
_cell.length_b   1.000
_cell.length_c   1.000
_cell.angle_alpha   90.00
_cell.angle_beta   90.00
_cell.angle_gamma   90.00
#
_symmetry.space_group_name_H-M   'P 1'
#
loop_
_entity.id
_entity.type
_entity.pdbx_description
1 polymer ?
#
loop_
_entity_poly.entity_id
_entity_poly.type
_entity_poly.pdbx_seq_one_letter_code
_entity_poly.pdbx_strand_id
1 'polypeptide(L)' 'MQPEDIENRFAFHAATTQEKRDEHTSIRQTCRRLADDLNERLPDGREKALAITKLEEVMFWANAAIARAGTDS' A
#
# COMPACT_ATOMS: atom_id res chain seq x y z
N MET A 1 2.86 -15.86 3.71
CA MET A 1 2.20 -15.30 2.51
C MET A 1 3.25 -15.15 1.42
N GLN A 2 2.91 -15.39 0.16
CA GLN A 2 3.91 -15.31 -0.91
C GLN A 2 4.21 -13.85 -1.29
N PRO A 3 5.42 -13.52 -1.75
CA PRO A 3 5.77 -12.16 -2.18
C PRO A 3 4.84 -11.59 -3.26
N GLU A 4 4.37 -12.42 -4.19
CA GLU A 4 3.39 -12.02 -5.22
C GLU A 4 2.03 -11.58 -4.65
N ASP A 5 1.63 -12.10 -3.49
CA ASP A 5 0.37 -11.68 -2.84
C ASP A 5 0.51 -10.25 -2.30
N ILE A 6 1.67 -9.93 -1.70
CA ILE A 6 2.01 -8.58 -1.24
C ILE A 6 2.09 -7.64 -2.45
N GLU A 7 2.61 -8.11 -3.58
CA GLU A 7 2.56 -7.34 -4.81
C GLU A 7 1.15 -6.94 -5.19
N ASN A 8 0.28 -7.92 -5.33
CA ASN A 8 -1.08 -7.68 -5.78
C ASN A 8 -1.87 -6.80 -4.80
N ARG A 9 -1.65 -6.96 -3.48
CA ARG A 9 -2.34 -6.22 -2.42
C ARG A 9 -1.97 -4.73 -2.39
N PHE A 10 -0.72 -4.40 -2.70
CA PHE A 10 -0.22 -3.02 -2.68
C PHE A 10 0.02 -2.44 -4.07
N ALA A 11 -0.29 -3.19 -5.13
CA ALA A 11 -0.22 -2.75 -6.51
C ALA A 11 -1.26 -1.68 -6.82
N PHE A 12 -0.89 -0.77 -7.73
CA PHE A 12 -1.77 0.28 -8.23
C PHE A 12 -2.44 -0.17 -9.53
N HIS A 13 -3.78 -0.17 -9.56
CA HIS A 13 -4.54 -0.22 -10.81
C HIS A 13 -5.07 1.19 -11.09
N ALA A 14 -4.40 1.90 -12.02
CA ALA A 14 -4.73 3.28 -12.36
C ALA A 14 -5.93 3.36 -13.31
N ALA A 15 -6.98 4.06 -12.92
CA ALA A 15 -7.87 4.70 -13.88
C ALA A 15 -7.20 5.99 -14.39
N THR A 16 -6.47 5.90 -15.51
CA THR A 16 -6.22 6.93 -16.54
C THR A 16 -6.09 8.43 -16.16
N THR A 17 -5.55 8.81 -15.00
CA THR A 17 -5.23 10.23 -14.70
C THR A 17 -3.74 10.48 -14.54
N GLN A 18 -3.37 11.74 -14.85
CA GLN A 18 -2.03 12.32 -14.97
C GLN A 18 -1.25 12.39 -13.63
N GLU A 19 -1.49 11.47 -12.71
CA GLU A 19 -0.96 11.47 -11.33
C GLU A 19 0.33 10.64 -11.23
N LYS A 20 1.15 10.67 -12.29
CA LYS A 20 1.95 9.51 -12.67
C LYS A 20 3.48 9.67 -12.62
N ARG A 21 4.08 10.54 -11.80
CA ARG A 21 5.53 10.79 -11.97
C ARG A 21 6.46 10.81 -10.77
N ASP A 22 6.06 10.33 -9.58
CA ASP A 22 7.05 9.99 -8.55
C ASP A 22 6.79 8.59 -7.99
N GLU A 23 7.12 7.57 -8.80
CA GLU A 23 6.99 6.16 -8.40
C GLU A 23 7.81 5.86 -7.13
N HIS A 24 8.98 6.52 -6.97
CA HIS A 24 9.91 6.30 -5.86
C HIS A 24 9.51 6.91 -4.50
N THR A 25 8.43 7.73 -4.45
CA THR A 25 8.02 8.46 -3.22
C THR A 25 6.55 8.25 -2.86
N SER A 26 5.82 7.43 -3.61
CA SER A 26 4.38 7.25 -3.35
C SER A 26 4.11 6.50 -2.04
N ILE A 27 3.01 6.86 -1.35
CA ILE A 27 2.59 6.17 -0.12
C ILE A 27 2.38 4.67 -0.33
N ARG A 28 2.00 4.27 -1.55
CA ARG A 28 1.86 2.86 -1.95
C ARG A 28 3.18 2.11 -1.85
N GLN A 29 4.27 2.68 -2.38
CA GLN A 29 5.60 2.05 -2.28
C GLN A 29 6.11 1.98 -0.84
N THR A 30 5.80 2.97 -0.02
CA THR A 30 6.12 2.94 1.43
C THR A 30 5.35 1.82 2.14
N CYS A 31 4.04 1.69 1.90
CA CYS A 31 3.25 0.59 2.46
C CYS A 31 3.70 -0.79 1.96
N ARG A 32 4.03 -0.92 0.67
CA ARG A 32 4.58 -2.15 0.08
C ARG A 32 5.86 -2.60 0.80
N ARG A 33 6.85 -1.70 0.94
CA ARG A 33 8.12 -2.01 1.62
C ARG A 33 7.92 -2.45 3.08
N LEU A 34 7.02 -1.79 3.79
CA LEU A 34 6.69 -2.19 5.16
C LEU A 34 5.96 -3.54 5.19
N ALA A 35 5.09 -3.83 4.21
CA ALA A 35 4.41 -5.11 4.12
C ALA A 35 5.38 -6.27 3.88
N ASP A 36 6.39 -6.06 3.03
CA ASP A 36 7.47 -7.04 2.80
C ASP A 36 8.25 -7.31 4.11
N ASP A 37 8.65 -6.25 4.84
CA ASP A 37 9.37 -6.36 6.11
C ASP A 37 8.54 -7.06 7.20
N LEU A 38 7.23 -6.76 7.30
CA LEU A 38 6.32 -7.46 8.20
C LEU A 38 6.12 -8.93 7.79
N ASN A 39 6.06 -9.23 6.49
CA ASN A 39 5.89 -10.59 6.01
C ASN A 39 7.12 -11.46 6.34
N GLU A 40 8.32 -10.88 6.30
CA GLU A 40 9.58 -11.55 6.64
C GLU A 40 9.73 -11.75 8.15
N ARG A 41 9.40 -10.74 8.96
CA ARG A 41 9.68 -10.75 10.41
C ARG A 41 8.62 -11.43 11.26
N LEU A 42 7.36 -11.44 10.83
CA LEU A 42 6.27 -11.98 11.64
C LEU A 42 6.08 -13.48 11.38
N PRO A 43 5.92 -14.30 12.44
CA PRO A 43 5.55 -15.70 12.28
C PRO A 43 4.19 -15.81 11.60
N ASP A 44 3.98 -16.89 10.85
CA ASP A 44 2.69 -17.14 10.21
C ASP A 44 1.60 -17.33 11.27
N GLY A 45 0.49 -16.61 11.11
CA GLY A 45 -0.58 -16.57 12.10
C GLY A 45 -1.57 -15.44 11.88
N ARG A 46 -2.53 -15.34 12.80
CA ARG A 46 -3.60 -14.34 12.77
C ARG A 46 -3.06 -12.93 12.88
N GLU A 47 -2.06 -12.72 13.71
CA GLU A 47 -1.44 -11.43 14.00
C GLU A 47 -0.76 -10.86 12.76
N LYS A 48 -0.02 -11.69 12.01
CA LYS A 48 0.58 -11.34 10.73
C LYS A 48 -0.47 -10.95 9.70
N ALA A 49 -1.53 -11.76 9.57
CA ALA A 49 -2.63 -11.45 8.65
C ALA A 49 -3.29 -10.10 9.00
N LEU A 50 -3.55 -9.86 10.28
CA LEU A 50 -4.11 -8.59 10.76
C LEU A 50 -3.17 -7.40 10.53
N ALA A 51 -1.87 -7.55 10.78
CA ALA A 51 -0.89 -6.50 10.55
C ALA A 51 -0.87 -6.05 9.07
N ILE A 52 -0.84 -7.01 8.13
CA ILE A 52 -0.88 -6.71 6.70
C ILE A 52 -2.23 -6.07 6.32
N THR A 53 -3.37 -6.59 6.80
CA THR A 53 -4.69 -5.99 6.53
C THR A 53 -4.81 -4.56 7.06
N LYS A 54 -4.27 -4.27 8.24
CA LYS A 54 -4.28 -2.90 8.77
C LYS A 54 -3.36 -1.97 7.99
N LEU A 55 -2.26 -2.48 7.42
CA LEU A 55 -1.41 -1.70 6.53
C LEU A 55 -2.10 -1.38 5.19
N GLU A 56 -2.94 -2.29 4.67
CA GLU A 56 -3.81 -2.00 3.51
C GLU A 56 -4.79 -0.86 3.80
N GLU A 57 -5.42 -0.85 4.99
CA GLU A 57 -6.29 0.26 5.42
C GLU A 57 -5.54 1.59 5.52
N VAL A 58 -4.31 1.59 6.07
CA VAL A 58 -3.43 2.78 6.10
C VAL A 58 -3.18 3.31 4.70
N MET A 59 -2.80 2.43 3.77
CA MET A 59 -2.57 2.80 2.37
C MET A 59 -3.82 3.41 1.73
N PHE A 60 -4.98 2.79 1.95
CA PHE A 60 -6.26 3.26 1.40
C PHE A 60 -6.59 4.68 1.87
N TRP A 61 -6.57 4.92 3.18
CA TRP A 61 -6.93 6.23 3.74
C TRP A 61 -5.93 7.33 3.37
N ALA A 62 -4.63 7.01 3.30
CA ALA A 62 -3.62 7.97 2.87
C ALA A 62 -3.77 8.36 1.40
N ASN A 63 -4.02 7.40 0.50
CA ASN A 63 -4.33 7.72 -0.90
C ASN A 63 -5.59 8.57 -1.03
N ALA A 64 -6.64 8.25 -0.26
CA ALA A 64 -7.88 9.02 -0.29
C ALA A 64 -7.69 10.46 0.22
N ALA A 65 -6.81 10.67 1.22
CA ALA A 65 -6.47 12.01 1.70
C ALA A 65 -5.72 12.83 0.65
N ILE A 66 -4.73 12.23 -0.03
CA ILE A 66 -3.99 12.87 -1.13
C ILE A 66 -4.94 13.26 -2.28
N ALA A 67 -5.81 12.33 -2.70
CA ALA A 67 -6.77 12.57 -3.77
C ALA A 67 -7.73 13.73 -3.46
N ARG A 68 -8.27 13.79 -2.23
CA ARG A 68 -9.15 14.90 -1.81
C ARG A 68 -8.44 16.24 -1.78
N ALA A 69 -7.19 16.30 -1.31
CA ALA A 69 -6.41 17.54 -1.31
C ALA A 69 -6.09 18.01 -2.74
N GLY A 70 -5.87 17.09 -3.68
CA GLY A 70 -5.59 17.39 -5.08
C GLY A 70 -6.80 17.84 -5.91
N THR A 71 -8.03 17.50 -5.50
CA THR A 71 -9.27 17.94 -6.18
C THR A 71 -9.73 19.35 -5.82
N ASP A 72 -9.17 19.95 -4.76
CA ASP A 72 -9.52 21.29 -4.29
C ASP A 72 -8.54 22.39 -4.79
N SER A 73 -7.65 22.07 -5.75
CA SER A 73 -6.67 23.00 -6.36
C SER A 73 -6.98 23.35 -7.81
#